data_AF-A0A921E0E4-F1
#
_entry.id   AF-A0A921E0E4-F1
#
_cell.length_a   1.000
_cell.length_b   1.000
_cell.length_c   1.000
_cell.angle_alpha   90.00
_cell.angle_beta   90.00
_cell.angle_gamma   90.00
#
_symmetry.space_group_name_H-M   'P 1'
#
loop_
_entity.id
_entity.type
_entity.pdbx_description
1 polymer ?
#
loop_
_entity_poly.entity_id
_entity_poly.type
_entity_poly.pdbx_seq_one_letter_code
_entity_poly.pdbx_strand_id
1 'polypeptide(L)' 'MMFALPPDEPDLGDLQPLVEAIDNLCEILDGDRETVIEGLAEILRRRTQFEALKQLLDSR' A
#
# COMPACT_ATOMS: atom_id res chain seq x y z
N MET A 1 -5.76 39.21 10.93
CA MET A 1 -5.12 38.18 10.09
C MET A 1 -5.78 36.86 10.45
N MET A 2 -6.47 36.23 9.50
CA MET A 2 -7.05 34.90 9.71
C MET A 2 -5.96 33.89 9.35
N PHE A 3 -5.29 33.34 10.35
CA PHE A 3 -4.42 32.18 10.15
C PHE A 3 -5.35 31.00 9.91
N ALA A 4 -5.47 30.57 8.65
CA ALA A 4 -6.14 29.33 8.32
C ALA A 4 -5.37 28.20 9.02
N LEU A 5 -6.05 27.46 9.91
CA LEU A 5 -5.51 26.22 10.45
C LEU A 5 -5.16 25.31 9.26
N PRO A 6 -4.00 24.63 9.26
CA PRO A 6 -3.73 23.60 8.27
C PRO A 6 -4.88 22.59 8.32
N PRO A 7 -5.31 22.04 7.17
CA PRO A 7 -6.35 21.03 7.17
C PRO A 7 -5.94 19.89 8.12
N ASP A 8 -6.88 19.44 8.95
CA ASP A 8 -6.67 18.26 9.80
C ASP A 8 -6.06 17.14 8.96
N GLU A 9 -4.97 16.55 9.45
CA GLU A 9 -4.37 15.38 8.83
C GLU A 9 -5.48 14.31 8.67
N PRO A 10 -5.58 13.67 7.50
CA PRO A 10 -6.63 12.69 7.27
C PRO A 10 -6.55 11.65 8.38
N ASP A 11 -7.68 11.37 9.04
CA ASP A 11 -7.74 10.34 10.07
C ASP A 11 -7.39 8.99 9.43
N LEU A 12 -6.15 8.58 9.61
CA LEU A 12 -5.60 7.34 9.09
C LEU A 12 -6.00 6.16 9.98
N GLY A 13 -6.91 6.30 10.94
CA GLY A 13 -7.24 5.31 11.97
C GLY A 13 -7.19 3.85 11.49
N ASP A 14 -7.97 3.50 10.47
CA ASP A 14 -8.01 2.11 9.92
C ASP A 14 -6.79 1.73 9.06
N LEU A 15 -6.06 2.72 8.55
CA LEU A 15 -4.86 2.56 7.73
C LEU A 15 -3.56 2.64 8.55
N GLN A 16 -3.63 3.03 9.82
CA GLN A 16 -2.48 3.14 10.73
C GLN A 16 -1.63 1.86 10.75
N PRO A 17 -2.22 0.64 10.84
CA PRO A 17 -1.44 -0.59 10.83
C PRO A 17 -0.71 -0.82 9.50
N LEU A 18 -1.31 -0.38 8.39
CA LEU A 18 -0.70 -0.48 7.06
C LEU A 18 0.46 0.51 6.91
N VAL A 19 0.30 1.72 7.44
CA VAL A 19 1.36 2.74 7.45
C VAL A 19 2.56 2.24 8.26
N GLU A 20 2.33 1.74 9.47
CA GLU A 20 3.40 1.16 10.30
C GLU A 20 4.09 -0.03 9.61
N ALA A 21 3.33 -0.89 8.92
CA ALA A 21 3.91 -1.99 8.17
C ALA A 21 4.80 -1.52 7.00
N ILE A 22 4.38 -0.48 6.27
CA ILE A 22 5.17 0.11 5.19
C ILE A 22 6.43 0.76 5.74
N ASP A 23 6.35 1.51 6.83
CA ASP A 23 7.49 2.19 7.44
C ASP A 23 8.54 1.17 7.91
N ASN A 24 8.12 0.09 8.59
CA ASN A 24 9.02 -1.02 8.96
C ASN A 24 9.68 -1.67 7.74
N LEU A 25 8.95 -1.83 6.63
CA LEU A 25 9.52 -2.38 5.39
C LEU A 25 10.54 -1.44 4.76
N CYS A 26 10.31 -0.13 4.82
CA CYS A 26 11.28 0.87 4.37
C CYS A 26 12.59 0.77 5.16
N GLU A 27 12.52 0.62 6.49
CA GLU A 27 13.70 0.43 7.34
C GLU A 27 14.45 -0.87 7.04
N ILE A 28 13.73 -1.98 6.80
CA ILE A 28 14.35 -3.29 6.49
C ILE A 28 15.05 -3.27 5.14
N LEU A 29 14.44 -2.62 4.15
CA LEU A 29 14.91 -2.60 2.77
C LEU A 29 15.90 -1.45 2.49
N ASP A 30 16.11 -0.56 3.46
CA ASP A 30 16.84 0.71 3.30
C ASP A 30 16.36 1.47 2.04
N GLY A 31 15.04 1.43 1.83
CA GLY A 31 14.37 1.90 0.62
C GLY A 31 13.42 3.05 0.93
N ASP A 32 13.18 3.90 -0.06
CA ASP A 32 12.21 4.96 0.08
C ASP A 32 10.76 4.43 0.01
N ARG A 33 9.84 5.20 0.61
CA ARG A 33 8.44 4.83 0.74
C ARG A 33 7.73 4.66 -0.61
N GLU A 34 8.10 5.44 -1.61
CA GLU A 34 7.49 5.38 -2.94
C GLU A 34 7.85 4.06 -3.62
N THR A 35 9.14 3.70 -3.62
CA THR A 35 9.64 2.43 -4.15
C THR A 35 9.00 1.22 -3.47
N VAL A 36 8.86 1.24 -2.14
CA VAL A 36 8.22 0.15 -1.39
C VAL A 36 6.75 0.01 -1.76
N ILE A 37 6.01 1.13 -1.83
CA ILE A 37 4.60 1.12 -2.20
C ILE A 37 4.40 0.62 -3.63
N GLU A 38 5.22 1.07 -4.58
CA GLU A 38 5.16 0.64 -5.97
C GLU A 38 5.44 -0.87 -6.10
N GLY A 39 6.46 -1.37 -5.40
CA GLY A 39 6.78 -2.79 -5.36
C GLY A 39 5.64 -3.63 -4.79
N LEU A 40 5.02 -3.20 -3.69
CA LEU A 40 3.86 -3.88 -3.10
C LEU A 40 2.66 -3.88 -4.06
N ALA A 41 2.39 -2.76 -4.73
CA ALA A 41 1.32 -2.66 -5.71
C ALA A 41 1.53 -3.62 -6.89
N GLU A 42 2.77 -3.74 -7.38
CA GLU A 42 3.10 -4.66 -8.46
C GLU A 42 2.93 -6.14 -8.03
N ILE A 43 3.37 -6.49 -6.83
CA ILE A 43 3.19 -7.85 -6.27
C ILE A 43 1.70 -8.20 -6.20
N LEU A 44 0.87 -7.30 -5.68
CA LEU A 44 -0.58 -7.49 -5.61
C LEU A 44 -1.19 -7.66 -7.00
N ARG A 45 -0.79 -6.83 -7.97
CA ARG A 45 -1.28 -6.92 -9.36
C ARG A 45 -0.97 -8.28 -9.98
N ARG A 46 0.27 -8.76 -9.86
CA ARG A 46 0.68 -10.07 -10.39
C ARG A 46 -0.08 -11.20 -9.71
N ARG A 47 -0.32 -11.10 -8.39
CA ARG A 47 -1.09 -12.10 -7.64
C ARG A 47 -2.54 -12.15 -8.09
N THR A 48 -3.21 -11.00 -8.24
CA THR A 48 -4.59 -10.95 -8.74
C THR A 48 -4.70 -11.52 -10.16
N GLN A 49 -3.74 -11.20 -11.04
CA GLN A 49 -3.69 -11.79 -12.38
C GLN A 49 -3.55 -13.31 -12.35
N PHE A 50 -2.65 -13.82 -11.49
CA PHE A 50 -2.47 -15.26 -11.32
C PHE A 50 -3.73 -15.95 -10.79
N GLU A 51 -4.37 -15.38 -9.76
CA GLU A 51 -5.61 -15.93 -9.19
C GLU A 51 -6.76 -15.93 -10.20
N ALA A 52 -6.89 -14.87 -11.01
CA ALA A 52 -7.88 -14.81 -12.09
C ALA A 52 -7.63 -15.89 -13.16
N LEU A 53 -6.37 -16.09 -13.58
CA LEU A 53 -6.02 -17.15 -14.53
C LEU A 53 -6.29 -18.55 -13.96
N LYS A 54 -5.99 -18.76 -12.67
CA LYS A 54 -6.28 -20.01 -11.99
C LYS A 54 -7.78 -20.30 -11.97
N GLN A 55 -8.61 -19.33 -11.60
CA GLN A 55 -10.07 -19.49 -11.61
C GLN A 55 -10.63 -19.83 -13.00
N LEU A 56 -10.08 -19.22 -14.07
CA LEU A 56 -10.46 -19.54 -15.45
C LEU A 56 -10.09 -20.97 -15.84
N LEU A 57 -8.96 -21.49 -15.34
CA LEU A 57 -8.51 -22.85 -15.59
C LEU A 57 -9.36 -23.88 -14.82
N ASP A 58 -9.67 -23.61 -13.54
CA ASP A 58 -10.50 -24.46 -12.68
C ASP A 58 -11.99 -24.52 -13.13
N SER A 59 -12.44 -23.54 -13.92
CA SER A 59 -13.82 -23.47 -14.43
C SER A 59 -14.04 -24.21 -15.77
N ARG A 60 -13.02 -24.88 -16.31
CA ARG A 60 -13.08 -25.69 -17.54
C ARG A 60 -13.05 -27.18 -17.23
#